data_AF-A8N546-F1
#
_entry.id   AF-A8N546-F1
#
_cell.length_a   1.000
_cell.length_b   1.000
_cell.length_c   1.000
_cell.angle_alpha   90.00
_cell.angle_beta   90.00
_cell.angle_gamma   90.00
#
_symmetry.space_group_name_H-M   'P 1'
#
loop_
_entity.id
_entity.type
_entity.pdbx_description
1 polymer ?
#
loop_
_entity_poly.entity_id
_entity_poly.type
_entity_poly.pdbx_seq_one_letter_code
_entity_poly.pdbx_strand_id
1 'polypeptide(L)'
;MTSLPSSSYHAGPSSPTNYNGHRSSSSSGHGHGHGNGSSPPAFNPGQSPNYSFTRPRQPSPYMRSLLVYLDAVNARDFGSMEAVFDDALEHRILPKSMNRPVLTKRQYIDYWKGVMSMFAKFEASTRGRSFSGTPYTNEYILLLHFTQPQYEGDLPKIRYLKEFVDSTASLNFFKEESERRKRREEEKRKVWGVGVSNGVSVVVNSNGEAGGSGHGNGNGNGYANGNGHGGYRSNGYPNGNGYSNAH
;
A
#
# COMPACT_ATOMS: atom_id res chain seq x y z
N MET A 1 21.53 -31.46 18.78
CA MET A 1 21.14 -30.34 19.66
C MET A 1 22.27 -29.32 19.66
N THR A 2 22.19 -28.34 18.77
CA THR A 2 23.24 -27.31 18.58
C THR A 2 22.72 -26.00 19.15
N SER A 3 23.34 -25.57 20.25
CA SER A 3 23.11 -24.29 20.92
C SER A 3 23.54 -23.13 20.02
N LEU A 4 22.66 -22.16 19.80
CA LEU A 4 22.98 -20.90 19.14
C LEU A 4 23.65 -19.93 20.14
N PRO A 5 24.58 -19.07 19.70
CA PRO A 5 25.27 -18.13 20.58
C PRO A 5 24.37 -16.95 20.95
N SER A 6 24.29 -16.66 22.24
CA SER A 6 23.67 -15.47 22.82
C SER A 6 24.52 -14.23 22.52
N SER A 7 24.01 -13.31 21.71
CA SER A 7 24.65 -12.02 21.46
C SER A 7 24.12 -10.99 22.46
N SER A 8 24.94 -10.66 23.46
CA SER A 8 24.66 -9.59 24.44
C SER A 8 24.99 -8.24 23.82
N TYR A 9 23.97 -7.43 23.52
CA TYR A 9 24.15 -6.04 23.09
C TYR A 9 24.37 -5.16 24.32
N HIS A 10 25.56 -4.58 24.43
CA HIS A 10 25.90 -3.60 25.44
C HIS A 10 25.36 -2.22 25.01
N ALA A 11 24.36 -1.70 25.73
CA ALA A 11 23.82 -0.37 25.52
C ALA A 11 24.81 0.69 26.05
N GLY A 12 25.38 1.49 25.15
CA GLY A 12 26.19 2.65 25.52
C GLY A 12 25.32 3.83 25.99
N PRO A 13 25.87 4.75 26.78
CA PRO A 13 25.11 5.83 27.41
C PRO A 13 24.60 6.84 26.37
N SER A 14 23.30 7.15 26.45
CA SER A 14 22.61 8.16 25.66
C SER A 14 22.99 9.57 26.13
N SER A 15 23.48 10.41 25.22
CA SER A 15 23.74 11.83 25.47
C SER A 15 22.43 12.63 25.65
N PRO A 16 22.35 13.54 26.63
CA PRO A 16 21.18 14.39 26.82
C PRO A 16 21.17 15.54 25.79
N THR A 17 20.13 15.59 24.96
CA THR A 17 19.83 16.77 24.14
C THR A 17 19.08 17.81 24.96
N ASN A 18 19.76 18.90 25.29
CA ASN A 18 19.21 20.06 25.98
C ASN A 18 18.40 20.90 24.98
N TYR A 19 17.07 20.88 25.06
CA TYR A 19 16.19 21.68 24.20
C TYR A 19 15.79 22.95 24.96
N ASN A 20 16.48 24.06 24.65
CA ASN A 20 16.22 25.34 25.30
C ASN A 20 15.10 26.07 24.54
N GLY A 21 13.89 26.09 25.11
CA GLY A 21 12.72 26.75 24.54
C GLY A 21 12.76 28.26 24.77
N HIS A 22 13.20 29.01 23.75
CA HIS A 22 13.04 30.47 23.75
C HIS A 22 11.60 30.86 23.39
N ARG A 23 10.92 31.48 24.35
CA ARG A 23 9.58 32.07 24.22
C ARG A 23 9.76 33.57 23.91
N SER A 24 9.53 33.97 22.66
CA SER A 24 9.60 35.37 22.25
C SER A 24 8.25 36.06 22.46
N SER A 25 8.20 37.01 23.39
CA SER A 25 7.10 37.94 23.61
C SER A 25 7.06 39.01 22.52
N SER A 26 5.91 39.18 21.86
CA SER A 26 5.66 40.20 20.85
C SER A 26 5.36 41.56 21.48
N SER A 27 6.23 42.55 21.27
CA SER A 27 5.94 43.96 21.52
C SER A 27 5.46 44.64 20.24
N SER A 28 4.27 45.22 20.29
CA SER A 28 3.66 46.05 19.25
C SER A 28 4.33 47.42 19.16
N GLY A 29 5.08 47.66 18.09
CA GLY A 29 5.60 48.97 17.71
C GLY A 29 5.22 49.30 16.27
N HIS A 30 4.41 50.36 16.09
CA HIS A 30 4.11 50.96 14.79
C HIS A 30 5.29 51.84 14.37
N GLY A 31 6.02 51.41 13.35
CA GLY A 31 7.06 52.20 12.69
C GLY A 31 6.98 52.01 11.18
N HIS A 32 6.51 53.03 10.47
CA HIS A 32 6.57 53.10 9.00
C HIS A 32 8.01 53.40 8.58
N GLY A 33 8.82 52.35 8.43
CA GLY A 33 10.12 52.40 7.78
C GLY A 33 10.06 51.67 6.43
N HIS A 34 10.27 52.38 5.34
CA HIS A 34 10.55 51.80 4.02
C HIS A 34 11.96 51.17 4.03
N GLY A 35 12.10 50.06 4.75
CA GLY A 35 13.28 49.21 4.69
C GLY A 35 13.23 48.40 3.41
N ASN A 36 14.30 48.46 2.62
CA ASN A 36 14.56 47.60 1.47
C ASN A 36 14.84 46.17 1.99
N GLY A 37 13.80 45.54 2.54
CA GLY A 37 13.87 44.24 3.20
C GLY A 37 13.99 43.15 2.16
N SER A 38 15.20 42.61 2.00
CA SER A 38 15.43 41.35 1.31
C SER A 38 14.44 40.32 1.86
N SER A 39 13.48 39.89 1.04
CA SER A 39 12.51 38.89 1.46
C SER A 39 13.28 37.65 1.94
N PRO A 40 12.87 37.02 3.06
CA PRO A 40 13.49 35.79 3.50
C PRO A 40 13.43 34.77 2.36
N PRO A 41 14.48 33.94 2.19
CA PRO A 41 14.53 32.97 1.10
C PRO A 41 13.28 32.10 1.16
N ALA A 42 12.50 32.13 0.08
CA ALA A 42 11.31 31.31 -0.04
C ALA A 42 11.72 29.84 0.09
N PHE A 43 11.03 29.08 0.94
CA PHE A 43 11.21 27.63 1.01
C PHE A 43 10.88 27.03 -0.36
N ASN A 44 11.90 26.63 -1.11
CA ASN A 44 11.75 25.95 -2.39
C ASN A 44 11.99 24.45 -2.19
N PRO A 45 10.94 23.64 -2.05
CA PRO A 45 11.09 22.19 -1.84
C PRO A 45 11.85 21.50 -2.98
N GLY A 46 11.86 22.07 -4.21
CA GLY A 46 12.63 21.56 -5.34
C GLY A 46 14.15 21.80 -5.24
N GLN A 47 14.61 22.58 -4.26
CA GLN A 47 16.02 22.80 -3.96
C GLN A 47 16.49 22.05 -2.70
N SER A 48 15.61 21.28 -2.07
CA SER A 48 16.03 20.40 -0.98
C SER A 48 17.04 19.39 -1.54
N PRO A 49 18.23 19.23 -0.93
CA PRO A 49 19.16 18.20 -1.33
C PRO A 49 18.44 16.86 -1.43
N ASN A 50 18.76 16.04 -2.43
CA ASN A 50 18.29 14.66 -2.47
C ASN A 50 18.86 13.92 -1.25
N TYR A 51 18.12 13.94 -0.14
CA TYR A 51 18.51 13.24 1.07
C TYR A 51 18.35 11.75 0.81
N SER A 52 19.45 11.09 0.46
CA SER A 52 19.49 9.63 0.44
C SER A 52 19.21 9.12 1.85
N PHE A 53 18.11 8.40 2.03
CA PHE A 53 17.80 7.81 3.32
C PHE A 53 18.85 6.76 3.69
N THR A 54 19.53 6.96 4.81
CA THR A 54 20.44 5.96 5.39
C THR A 54 19.78 5.39 6.63
N ARG A 55 19.66 4.06 6.71
CA ARG A 55 19.09 3.40 7.89
C ARG A 55 19.91 3.76 9.13
N PRO A 56 19.28 4.23 10.22
CA PRO A 56 19.98 4.46 11.48
C PRO A 56 20.63 3.17 12.00
N ARG A 57 21.81 3.27 12.61
CA ARG A 57 22.49 2.10 13.22
C ARG A 57 21.71 1.49 14.38
N GLN A 58 20.99 2.33 15.11
CA GLN A 58 20.13 1.95 16.24
C GLN A 58 18.74 2.56 16.05
N PRO A 59 17.91 1.96 15.19
CA PRO A 59 16.56 2.46 14.94
C PRO A 59 15.68 2.29 16.19
N SER A 60 14.82 3.27 16.46
CA SER A 60 13.79 3.15 17.50
C SER A 60 12.87 1.96 17.23
N PRO A 61 12.15 1.42 18.24
CA PRO A 61 11.19 0.34 18.02
C PRO A 61 10.18 0.63 16.89
N TYR A 62 9.65 1.86 16.82
CA TYR A 62 8.75 2.29 15.75
C TYR A 62 9.41 2.30 14.36
N MET A 63 10.65 2.79 14.28
CA MET A 63 11.41 2.77 13.04
C MET A 63 11.72 1.32 12.60
N ARG A 64 12.00 0.41 13.53
CA ARG A 64 12.18 -1.02 13.23
C ARG A 64 10.92 -1.61 12.60
N SER A 65 9.74 -1.37 13.19
CA SER A 65 8.47 -1.81 12.59
C SER A 65 8.25 -1.27 11.18
N LEU A 66 8.54 0.02 10.96
CA LEU A 66 8.44 0.62 9.63
C LEU A 66 9.43 0.00 8.63
N LEU A 67 10.67 -0.25 9.04
CA LEU A 67 11.67 -0.87 8.17
C LEU A 67 11.27 -2.31 7.80
N VAL A 68 10.73 -3.09 8.75
CA VAL A 68 10.18 -4.42 8.46
C VAL A 68 9.03 -4.34 7.45
N TYR A 69 8.12 -3.38 7.61
CA TYR A 69 7.05 -3.13 6.63
C TYR A 69 7.60 -2.86 5.23
N LEU A 70 8.56 -1.92 5.10
CA LEU A 70 9.14 -1.56 3.80
C LEU A 70 9.92 -2.71 3.16
N ASP A 71 10.65 -3.48 3.96
CA ASP A 71 11.37 -4.66 3.51
C ASP A 71 10.40 -5.73 3.02
N ALA A 72 9.31 -5.97 3.75
CA ALA A 72 8.27 -6.91 3.35
C ALA A 72 7.57 -6.50 2.04
N VAL A 73 7.28 -5.20 1.84
CA VAL A 73 6.74 -4.69 0.56
C VAL A 73 7.71 -4.95 -0.59
N ASN A 74 8.99 -4.63 -0.42
CA ASN A 74 10.02 -4.84 -1.44
C ASN A 74 10.22 -6.32 -1.78
N ALA A 75 10.22 -7.18 -0.76
CA ALA A 75 10.38 -8.63 -0.91
C ALA A 75 9.09 -9.33 -1.39
N ARG A 76 7.96 -8.63 -1.45
CA ARG A 76 6.61 -9.20 -1.67
C ARG A 76 6.27 -10.29 -0.65
N ASP A 77 6.78 -10.15 0.58
CA ASP A 77 6.49 -11.04 1.69
C ASP A 77 5.25 -10.55 2.44
N PHE A 78 4.10 -10.99 1.97
CA PHE A 78 2.81 -10.60 2.56
C PHE A 78 2.63 -11.12 3.99
N GLY A 79 3.33 -12.19 4.40
CA GLY A 79 3.27 -12.70 5.77
C GLY A 79 3.99 -11.78 6.74
N SER A 80 5.22 -11.37 6.41
CA SER A 80 5.97 -10.37 7.18
C SER A 80 5.26 -9.01 7.19
N MET A 81 4.63 -8.63 6.08
CA MET A 81 3.82 -7.41 6.01
C MET A 81 2.59 -7.49 6.91
N GLU A 82 1.88 -8.62 6.94
CA GLU A 82 0.71 -8.81 7.78
C GLU A 82 1.09 -8.81 9.28
N ALA A 83 2.25 -9.36 9.62
CA ALA A 83 2.73 -9.47 11.00
C ALA A 83 2.94 -8.12 11.69
N VAL A 84 3.30 -7.06 10.94
CA VAL A 84 3.49 -5.70 11.49
C VAL A 84 2.18 -4.93 11.70
N PHE A 85 1.04 -5.47 11.25
CA PHE A 85 -0.26 -4.83 11.39
C PHE A 85 -1.03 -5.31 12.63
N ASP A 86 -1.62 -4.35 13.34
CA ASP A 86 -2.61 -4.58 14.38
C ASP A 86 -3.86 -5.22 13.77
N ASP A 87 -4.57 -6.08 14.50
CA ASP A 87 -5.73 -6.78 13.94
C ASP A 87 -6.89 -5.82 13.64
N ALA A 88 -6.93 -4.67 14.31
CA ALA A 88 -7.87 -3.58 14.04
C ALA A 88 -7.29 -2.51 13.09
N LEU A 89 -6.35 -2.88 12.21
CA LEU A 89 -5.80 -1.96 11.20
C LEU A 89 -6.93 -1.29 10.40
N GLU A 90 -6.85 0.04 10.31
CA GLU A 90 -7.56 0.82 9.31
C GLU A 90 -6.58 1.45 8.32
N HIS A 91 -6.68 1.03 7.06
CA HIS A 91 -5.94 1.64 5.96
C HIS A 91 -6.82 2.58 5.14
N ARG A 92 -6.34 3.80 4.89
CA ARG A 92 -7.06 4.84 4.14
C ARG A 92 -6.20 5.36 2.99
N ILE A 93 -6.66 5.13 1.77
CA ILE A 93 -6.07 5.67 0.55
C ILE A 93 -6.68 7.05 0.28
N LEU A 94 -5.83 8.05 0.11
CA LEU A 94 -6.15 9.47 -0.04
C LEU A 94 -5.53 9.99 -1.35
N PRO A 95 -6.11 11.03 -1.99
CA PRO A 95 -7.19 11.90 -1.48
C PRO A 95 -8.58 11.25 -1.49
N LYS A 96 -9.49 11.78 -0.66
CA LYS A 96 -10.90 11.30 -0.57
C LYS A 96 -11.63 11.32 -1.92
N SER A 97 -11.23 12.19 -2.84
CA SER A 97 -11.78 12.27 -4.20
C SER A 97 -11.62 10.97 -5.00
N MET A 98 -10.72 10.08 -4.61
CA MET A 98 -10.60 8.74 -5.22
C MET A 98 -11.71 7.76 -4.78
N ASN A 99 -12.55 8.16 -3.83
CA ASN A 99 -13.68 7.38 -3.29
C ASN A 99 -13.29 5.93 -2.93
N ARG A 100 -12.07 5.74 -2.39
CA ARG A 100 -11.59 4.43 -1.95
C ARG A 100 -12.16 4.10 -0.56
N PRO A 101 -12.62 2.86 -0.33
CA PRO A 101 -13.09 2.46 0.99
C PRO A 101 -11.92 2.39 1.98
N VAL A 102 -12.25 2.48 3.27
CA VAL A 102 -11.30 2.13 4.34
C VAL A 102 -11.11 0.62 4.28
N LEU A 103 -9.85 0.17 4.24
CA LEU A 103 -9.52 -1.25 4.18
C LEU A 103 -9.15 -1.75 5.58
N THR A 104 -9.69 -2.92 5.95
CA THR A 104 -9.21 -3.69 7.11
C THR A 104 -7.87 -4.36 6.81
N LYS A 105 -7.20 -4.90 7.83
CA LYS A 105 -5.95 -5.69 7.68
C LYS A 105 -6.02 -6.70 6.54
N ARG A 106 -7.02 -7.60 6.57
CA ARG A 106 -7.19 -8.63 5.54
C ARG A 106 -7.41 -8.02 4.15
N GLN A 107 -8.30 -7.05 4.05
CA GLN A 107 -8.59 -6.39 2.76
C GLN A 107 -7.37 -5.68 2.19
N TYR A 108 -6.53 -5.09 3.05
CA TYR A 108 -5.32 -4.40 2.62
C TYR A 108 -4.24 -5.37 2.11
N ILE A 109 -4.07 -6.52 2.78
CA ILE A 109 -3.17 -7.58 2.31
C ILE A 109 -3.64 -8.13 0.96
N ASP A 110 -4.93 -8.39 0.81
CA ASP A 110 -5.51 -8.88 -0.46
C ASP A 110 -5.41 -7.83 -1.58
N TYR A 111 -5.58 -6.54 -1.25
CA TYR A 111 -5.31 -5.43 -2.15
C TYR A 111 -3.86 -5.44 -2.63
N TRP A 112 -2.89 -5.54 -1.72
CA TRP A 112 -1.46 -5.58 -2.06
C TRP A 112 -1.10 -6.77 -2.95
N LYS A 113 -1.67 -7.96 -2.70
CA LYS A 113 -1.47 -9.13 -3.57
C LYS A 113 -1.95 -8.86 -4.99
N GLY A 114 -3.15 -8.28 -5.14
CA GLY A 114 -3.68 -7.89 -6.44
C GLY A 114 -2.81 -6.84 -7.13
N VAL A 115 -2.38 -5.81 -6.40
CA VAL A 115 -1.47 -4.78 -6.93
C VAL A 115 -0.16 -5.39 -7.41
N MET A 116 0.50 -6.18 -6.57
CA MET A 116 1.80 -6.79 -6.86
C MET A 116 1.75 -7.77 -8.03
N SER A 117 0.63 -8.46 -8.26
CA SER A 117 0.44 -9.33 -9.42
C SER A 117 0.43 -8.58 -10.76
N MET A 118 0.31 -7.25 -10.77
CA MET A 118 0.41 -6.45 -11.99
C MET A 118 1.86 -6.10 -12.34
N PHE A 119 2.79 -6.24 -11.40
CA PHE A 119 4.18 -5.78 -11.54
C PHE A 119 5.16 -6.93 -11.75
N ALA A 120 5.94 -6.85 -12.83
CA ALA A 120 7.10 -7.70 -13.03
C ALA A 120 8.22 -7.31 -12.05
N LYS A 121 8.42 -6.00 -11.83
CA LYS A 121 9.34 -5.43 -10.85
C LYS A 121 8.63 -4.30 -10.11
N PHE A 122 8.77 -4.25 -8.79
CA PHE A 122 8.24 -3.18 -7.96
C PHE A 122 9.24 -2.86 -6.85
N GLU A 123 9.51 -1.57 -6.66
CA GLU A 123 10.34 -1.03 -5.60
C GLU A 123 9.47 -0.08 -4.78
N ALA A 124 9.41 -0.29 -3.45
CA ALA A 124 8.60 0.51 -2.53
C ALA A 124 8.95 2.00 -2.57
N SER A 125 10.14 2.35 -3.08
CA SER A 125 10.56 3.71 -3.42
C SER A 125 9.89 4.26 -4.68
N THR A 126 8.61 3.92 -4.88
CA THR A 126 7.69 4.53 -5.86
C THR A 126 7.84 4.16 -7.34
N ARG A 127 8.70 3.18 -7.67
CA ARG A 127 8.95 2.79 -9.07
C ARG A 127 8.59 1.34 -9.32
N GLY A 128 8.01 1.07 -10.47
CA GLY A 128 7.67 -0.27 -10.91
C GLY A 128 7.63 -0.40 -12.42
N ARG A 129 7.57 -1.65 -12.88
CA ARG A 129 7.27 -1.98 -14.26
C ARG A 129 6.22 -3.06 -14.29
N SER A 130 5.11 -2.80 -14.98
CA SER A 130 4.05 -3.79 -15.12
C SER A 130 4.51 -4.98 -15.97
N PHE A 131 3.80 -6.10 -15.90
CA PHE A 131 4.01 -7.21 -16.85
C PHE A 131 3.77 -6.81 -18.30
N SER A 132 3.06 -5.71 -18.55
CA SER A 132 2.90 -5.18 -19.89
C SER A 132 4.05 -4.30 -20.37
N GLY A 133 5.02 -4.00 -19.50
CA GLY A 133 6.16 -3.14 -19.79
C GLY A 133 5.93 -1.68 -19.43
N THR A 134 4.72 -1.29 -19.03
CA THR A 134 4.37 0.07 -18.63
C THR A 134 5.20 0.49 -17.41
N PRO A 135 5.97 1.59 -17.49
CA PRO A 135 6.61 2.13 -16.30
C PRO A 135 5.54 2.68 -15.36
N TYR A 136 5.72 2.43 -14.07
CA TYR A 136 4.94 3.04 -13.01
C TYR A 136 5.89 3.87 -12.16
N THR A 137 5.58 5.15 -12.06
CA THR A 137 6.26 6.08 -11.15
C THR A 137 5.17 6.83 -10.42
N ASN A 138 5.23 6.82 -9.10
CA ASN A 138 4.28 7.54 -8.27
C ASN A 138 5.03 8.27 -7.14
N GLU A 139 4.31 9.00 -6.30
CA GLU A 139 4.83 9.55 -5.06
C GLU A 139 3.79 9.30 -3.96
N TYR A 140 4.30 9.04 -2.75
CA TYR A 140 3.47 8.67 -1.61
C TYR A 140 3.87 9.43 -0.36
N ILE A 141 2.87 9.83 0.42
CA ILE A 141 3.07 10.23 1.82
C ILE A 141 2.35 9.22 2.69
N LEU A 142 3.10 8.57 3.57
CA LEU A 142 2.57 7.60 4.53
C LEU A 142 2.52 8.24 5.92
N LEU A 143 1.35 8.20 6.56
CA LEU A 143 1.19 8.56 7.96
C LEU A 143 0.79 7.30 8.72
N LEU A 144 1.68 6.87 9.62
CA LEU A 144 1.52 5.63 10.37
C LEU A 144 1.32 5.94 11.85
N HIS A 145 0.28 5.35 12.44
CA HIS A 145 0.05 5.38 13.88
C HIS A 145 0.25 3.97 14.42
N PHE A 146 1.07 3.87 15.45
CA PHE A 146 1.47 2.61 16.04
C PHE A 146 0.79 2.38 17.39
N THR A 147 0.52 1.13 17.71
CA THR A 147 0.16 0.70 19.08
C THR A 147 1.39 0.63 19.96
N GLN A 148 1.19 0.60 21.28
CA GLN A 148 2.26 0.24 22.19
C GLN A 148 2.54 -1.26 22.10
N PRO A 149 3.81 -1.70 22.25
CA PRO A 149 4.14 -3.12 22.37
C PRO A 149 3.37 -3.75 23.53
N GLN A 150 2.86 -4.97 23.34
CA GLN A 150 2.13 -5.68 24.39
C GLN A 150 3.08 -6.28 25.43
N TYR A 151 4.26 -6.72 24.99
CA TYR A 151 5.28 -7.32 25.84
C TYR A 151 6.64 -6.64 25.64
N GLU A 152 7.53 -6.81 26.62
CA GLU A 152 8.91 -6.34 26.51
C GLU A 152 9.63 -7.08 25.37
N GLY A 153 10.26 -6.33 24.49
CA GLY A 153 10.94 -6.86 23.31
C GLY A 153 10.09 -6.90 22.04
N ASP A 154 8.77 -6.82 22.14
CA ASP A 154 7.89 -6.75 20.97
C ASP A 154 8.07 -5.44 20.20
N LEU A 155 7.81 -5.52 18.89
CA LEU A 155 7.74 -4.35 18.04
C LEU A 155 6.32 -3.74 18.08
N PRO A 156 6.20 -2.40 18.11
CA PRO A 156 4.90 -1.74 18.02
C PRO A 156 4.25 -2.04 16.67
N LYS A 157 2.94 -2.36 16.66
CA LYS A 157 2.20 -2.68 15.43
C LYS A 157 1.55 -1.44 14.83
N ILE A 158 1.37 -1.41 13.52
CA ILE A 158 0.68 -0.29 12.83
C ILE A 158 -0.83 -0.52 12.92
N ARG A 159 -1.56 0.46 13.47
CA ARG A 159 -3.02 0.42 13.60
C ARG A 159 -3.76 1.38 12.67
N TYR A 160 -3.17 2.51 12.34
CA TYR A 160 -3.70 3.39 11.30
C TYR A 160 -2.63 3.66 10.27
N LEU A 161 -2.97 3.44 9.00
CA LEU A 161 -2.12 3.77 7.87
C LEU A 161 -2.92 4.68 6.94
N LYS A 162 -2.45 5.90 6.74
CA LYS A 162 -2.99 6.82 5.72
C LYS A 162 -1.95 6.96 4.62
N GLU A 163 -2.37 6.69 3.40
CA GLU A 163 -1.54 6.75 2.21
C GLU A 163 -2.09 7.84 1.30
N PHE A 164 -1.36 8.94 1.14
CA PHE A 164 -1.65 9.93 0.12
C PHE A 164 -0.89 9.54 -1.15
N VAL A 165 -1.63 9.32 -2.23
CA VAL A 165 -1.08 8.95 -3.54
C VAL A 165 -1.21 10.13 -4.51
N ASP A 166 -0.31 10.24 -5.50
CA ASP A 166 -0.66 11.00 -6.71
C ASP A 166 -1.78 10.25 -7.45
N SER A 167 -3.00 10.75 -7.25
CA SER A 167 -4.19 10.16 -7.83
C SER A 167 -4.15 10.21 -9.35
N THR A 168 -3.59 11.25 -9.95
CA THR A 168 -3.54 11.41 -11.40
C THR A 168 -2.62 10.36 -12.01
N ALA A 169 -1.42 10.20 -11.47
CA ALA A 169 -0.48 9.17 -11.90
C ALA A 169 -1.08 7.76 -11.75
N SER A 170 -1.71 7.49 -10.61
CA SER A 170 -2.34 6.19 -10.34
C SER A 170 -3.49 5.88 -11.29
N LEU A 171 -4.40 6.83 -11.51
CA LEU A 171 -5.57 6.66 -12.38
C LEU A 171 -5.14 6.38 -13.83
N ASN A 172 -4.16 7.14 -14.33
CA ASN A 172 -3.66 6.99 -15.68
C ASN A 172 -3.02 5.61 -15.89
N PHE A 173 -2.17 5.18 -14.95
CA PHE A 173 -1.52 3.88 -15.03
C PHE A 173 -2.54 2.72 -15.05
N PHE A 174 -3.49 2.69 -14.12
CA PHE A 174 -4.45 1.58 -14.06
C PHE A 174 -5.39 1.55 -15.25
N LYS A 175 -5.78 2.73 -15.78
CA LYS A 175 -6.56 2.81 -17.02
C LYS A 175 -5.77 2.20 -18.18
N GLU A 176 -4.54 2.65 -18.40
CA GLU A 176 -3.69 2.18 -19.50
C GLU A 176 -3.38 0.68 -19.40
N GLU A 177 -3.07 0.18 -18.20
CA GLU A 177 -2.79 -1.24 -17.96
C GLU A 177 -4.03 -2.10 -18.25
N SER A 178 -5.22 -1.64 -17.86
CA SER A 178 -6.48 -2.35 -18.13
C SER A 178 -6.80 -2.44 -19.63
N GLU A 179 -6.58 -1.35 -20.37
CA GLU A 179 -6.80 -1.29 -21.82
C GLU A 179 -5.81 -2.21 -22.56
N ARG A 180 -4.54 -2.24 -22.13
CA ARG A 180 -3.54 -3.16 -22.69
C ARG A 180 -3.88 -4.62 -22.44
N ARG A 181 -4.32 -4.96 -21.22
CA ARG A 181 -4.72 -6.34 -20.88
C ARG A 181 -5.87 -6.80 -21.78
N LYS A 182 -6.91 -5.97 -21.93
CA LYS A 182 -8.04 -6.25 -22.81
C LYS A 182 -7.59 -6.47 -24.27
N ARG A 183 -6.71 -5.62 -24.79
CA ARG A 183 -6.18 -5.75 -26.16
C ARG A 183 -5.44 -7.08 -26.37
N ARG A 184 -4.62 -7.52 -25.42
CA ARG A 184 -3.89 -8.80 -25.50
C ARG A 184 -4.82 -10.00 -25.43
N GLU A 185 -5.84 -9.94 -24.59
CA GLU A 185 -6.86 -11.01 -24.51
C GLU A 185 -7.64 -11.11 -25.83
N GLU A 186 -8.02 -9.98 -26.42
CA GLU A 186 -8.67 -9.95 -27.73
C GLU A 186 -7.76 -10.46 -28.86
N GLU A 187 -6.48 -10.10 -28.84
CA GLU A 187 -5.49 -10.57 -29.81
C GLU A 187 -5.26 -12.09 -29.66
N LYS A 188 -5.07 -12.59 -28.44
CA LYS A 188 -5.00 -14.04 -28.17
C LYS A 188 -6.27 -14.73 -28.68
N ARG A 189 -7.45 -14.18 -28.40
CA ARG A 189 -8.71 -14.75 -28.89
C ARG A 189 -8.79 -14.78 -30.42
N LYS A 190 -8.24 -13.77 -31.13
CA LYS A 190 -8.17 -13.77 -32.60
C LYS A 190 -7.16 -14.81 -33.11
N VAL A 191 -5.98 -14.91 -32.52
CA VAL A 191 -4.93 -15.87 -32.94
C VAL A 191 -5.38 -17.31 -32.71
N TRP A 192 -5.93 -17.62 -31.53
CA TRP A 192 -6.37 -18.97 -31.18
C TRP A 192 -7.77 -19.32 -31.71
N GLY A 193 -8.64 -18.32 -31.88
CA GLY A 193 -10.01 -18.51 -32.38
C GLY A 193 -10.11 -18.75 -33.88
N VAL A 194 -9.06 -18.49 -34.65
CA VAL A 194 -9.01 -18.74 -36.10
C VAL A 194 -8.60 -20.19 -36.43
N GLY A 195 -8.28 -21.02 -35.42
CA GLY A 195 -7.71 -22.37 -35.61
C GLY A 195 -8.67 -23.57 -35.56
N VAL A 196 -9.98 -23.42 -35.32
CA VAL A 196 -10.89 -24.58 -35.08
C VAL A 196 -12.03 -24.72 -36.10
N SER A 197 -11.88 -24.16 -37.31
CA SER A 197 -12.86 -24.34 -38.38
C SER A 197 -12.27 -24.96 -39.64
N ASN A 198 -11.57 -26.10 -39.51
CA ASN A 198 -11.37 -27.03 -40.61
C ASN A 198 -12.03 -28.38 -40.26
N GLY A 199 -13.36 -28.41 -40.39
CA GLY A 199 -14.05 -29.52 -41.05
C GLY A 199 -14.15 -30.89 -40.37
N VAL A 200 -13.86 -31.04 -39.08
CA VAL A 200 -14.21 -32.28 -38.35
C VAL A 200 -15.09 -31.93 -37.15
N SER A 201 -16.40 -31.94 -37.37
CA SER A 201 -17.37 -32.04 -36.29
C SER A 201 -17.21 -33.41 -35.63
N VAL A 202 -16.39 -33.49 -34.58
CA VAL A 202 -16.48 -34.62 -33.65
C VAL A 202 -17.77 -34.43 -32.86
N VAL A 203 -18.83 -35.13 -33.28
CA VAL A 203 -20.03 -35.30 -32.46
C VAL A 203 -19.64 -36.18 -31.28
N VAL A 204 -19.25 -35.56 -30.17
CA VAL A 204 -19.09 -36.26 -28.91
C VAL A 204 -20.50 -36.49 -28.37
N ASN A 205 -21.06 -37.67 -28.63
CA ASN A 205 -22.26 -38.15 -27.95
C ASN A 205 -21.89 -38.46 -26.50
N SER A 206 -22.18 -37.54 -25.58
CA SER A 206 -22.06 -37.77 -24.14
C SER A 206 -23.44 -38.09 -23.54
N ASN A 207 -23.92 -39.31 -23.79
CA ASN A 207 -24.84 -39.96 -22.86
C ASN A 207 -23.98 -40.67 -21.81
N GLY A 208 -23.76 -39.99 -20.69
CA GLY A 208 -22.94 -40.51 -19.60
C GLY A 208 -23.08 -39.62 -18.38
N GLU A 209 -24.10 -39.90 -17.59
CA GLU A 209 -24.34 -39.37 -16.25
C GLU A 209 -23.10 -39.56 -15.37
N ALA A 210 -22.60 -38.48 -14.78
CA ALA A 210 -21.90 -38.51 -13.49
C ALA A 210 -21.86 -37.10 -12.91
N GLY A 211 -22.63 -36.91 -11.83
CA GLY A 211 -22.64 -35.68 -11.06
C GLY A 211 -21.28 -35.37 -10.44
N GLY A 212 -20.88 -34.11 -10.56
CA GLY A 212 -19.70 -33.57 -9.89
C GLY A 212 -19.88 -32.09 -9.68
N SER A 213 -20.39 -31.71 -8.51
CA SER A 213 -20.55 -30.33 -8.07
C SER A 213 -19.18 -29.68 -7.86
N GLY A 214 -18.59 -29.14 -8.93
CA GLY A 214 -17.37 -28.33 -8.88
C GLY A 214 -17.70 -26.89 -8.51
N HIS A 215 -17.55 -26.53 -7.24
CA HIS A 215 -17.49 -25.13 -6.80
C HIS A 215 -16.21 -24.49 -7.34
N GLY A 216 -16.32 -23.82 -8.49
CA GLY A 216 -15.28 -22.94 -9.01
C GLY A 216 -15.21 -21.66 -8.19
N ASN A 217 -14.25 -21.61 -7.26
CA ASN A 217 -13.97 -20.44 -6.44
C ASN A 217 -13.20 -19.39 -7.27
N GLY A 218 -13.92 -18.68 -8.14
CA GLY A 218 -13.41 -17.56 -8.93
C GLY A 218 -13.28 -16.31 -8.07
N ASN A 219 -12.23 -16.22 -7.26
CA ASN A 219 -11.93 -15.04 -6.45
C ASN A 219 -11.29 -13.94 -7.33
N GLY A 220 -12.09 -13.36 -8.23
CA GLY A 220 -11.72 -12.18 -8.99
C GLY A 220 -11.86 -10.94 -8.12
N ASN A 221 -10.76 -10.50 -7.49
CA ASN A 221 -10.69 -9.20 -6.82
C ASN A 221 -10.83 -8.07 -7.85
N GLY A 222 -12.08 -7.75 -8.18
CA GLY A 222 -12.48 -6.64 -9.04
C GLY A 222 -12.32 -5.31 -8.33
N TYR A 223 -11.09 -4.85 -8.16
CA TYR A 223 -10.79 -3.42 -7.97
C TYR A 223 -10.48 -2.77 -9.32
N ALA A 224 -11.32 -3.04 -10.32
CA ALA A 224 -11.32 -2.26 -11.56
C ALA A 224 -12.11 -0.99 -11.29
N ASN A 225 -11.40 0.13 -11.38
CA ASN A 225 -11.88 1.47 -11.14
C ASN A 225 -12.93 1.88 -12.20
N GLY A 226 -14.21 1.74 -11.87
CA GLY A 226 -15.33 2.20 -12.69
C GLY A 226 -15.83 3.55 -12.20
N ASN A 227 -15.32 4.64 -12.79
CA ASN A 227 -15.95 5.95 -12.67
C ASN A 227 -17.09 6.01 -13.71
N GLY A 228 -18.19 5.34 -13.39
CA GLY A 228 -19.43 5.39 -14.15
C GLY A 228 -20.55 5.80 -13.20
N HIS A 229 -21.17 6.96 -13.45
CA HIS A 229 -22.43 7.33 -12.82
C HIS A 229 -23.48 6.26 -13.14
N GLY A 230 -23.71 5.37 -12.19
CA GLY A 230 -24.71 4.29 -12.28
C GLY A 230 -24.85 3.67 -10.90
N GLY A 231 -26.09 3.64 -10.38
CA GLY A 231 -26.42 3.32 -8.98
C GLY A 231 -25.68 2.10 -8.43
N TYR A 232 -24.99 2.31 -7.31
CA TYR A 232 -24.35 1.24 -6.54
C TYR A 232 -25.43 0.29 -6.01
N ARG A 233 -25.53 -0.91 -6.59
CA ARG A 233 -26.02 -2.06 -5.84
C ARG A 233 -24.96 -2.39 -4.79
N SER A 234 -25.32 -2.10 -3.55
CA SER A 234 -24.69 -2.61 -2.33
C SER A 234 -24.46 -4.13 -2.46
N ASN A 235 -23.22 -4.55 -2.65
CA ASN A 235 -22.82 -5.90 -2.30
C ASN A 235 -22.54 -5.88 -0.80
N GLY A 236 -23.57 -6.27 -0.04
CA GLY A 236 -23.49 -6.49 1.39
C GLY A 236 -22.43 -7.54 1.70
N TYR A 237 -21.34 -7.11 2.32
CA TYR A 237 -20.63 -7.97 3.24
C TYR A 237 -21.46 -8.02 4.53
N PRO A 238 -21.75 -9.21 5.09
CA PRO A 238 -22.43 -9.29 6.37
C PRO A 238 -21.56 -8.61 7.43
N ASN A 239 -22.11 -7.54 8.01
CA ASN A 239 -21.56 -6.84 9.16
C ASN A 239 -21.71 -7.75 10.39
N GLY A 240 -20.77 -8.67 10.59
CA GLY A 240 -20.70 -9.50 11.78
C GLY A 240 -19.88 -8.79 12.86
N ASN A 241 -20.53 -7.96 13.67
CA ASN A 241 -20.02 -7.56 14.98
C ASN A 241 -21.22 -7.40 15.95
N GLY A 242 -21.74 -8.54 16.39
CA GLY A 242 -22.57 -8.64 17.59
C GLY A 242 -21.71 -9.14 18.74
N TYR A 243 -21.04 -8.24 19.46
CA TYR A 243 -20.58 -8.51 20.81
C TYR A 243 -21.65 -8.02 21.77
N SER A 244 -22.54 -8.92 22.18
CA SER A 244 -23.38 -8.76 23.35
C SER A 244 -22.53 -9.00 24.60
N ASN A 245 -22.35 -7.96 25.42
CA ASN A 245 -21.93 -8.15 26.81
C ASN A 245 -23.07 -8.82 27.57
N ALA A 246 -22.83 -10.03 28.06
CA ALA A 246 -23.59 -10.68 29.11
C ALA A 246 -22.60 -11.22 30.14
N HIS A 247 -22.35 -10.42 31.19
CA HIS A 247 -22.30 -10.76 32.62
C HIS A 247 -21.71 -9.59 33.40
#